data_AF-A0A3P1WV43-F1
#
_entry.id   AF-A0A3P1WV43-F1
#
_cell.length_a   1.000
_cell.length_b   1.000
_cell.length_c   1.000
_cell.angle_alpha   90.00
_cell.angle_beta   90.00
_cell.angle_gamma   90.00
#
_symmetry.space_group_name_H-M   'P 1'
#
loop_
_entity.id
_entity.type
_entity.pdbx_description
1 polymer ?
#
loop_
_entity_poly.entity_id
_entity_poly.type
_entity_poly.pdbx_seq_one_letter_code
_entity_poly.pdbx_strand_id
1 'polypeptide(L)'
;SGVVPAARQPLVEDKTLLPFFSNARVIRAAGGAGALSDWLLRHIKSCQWPHGDYHHSETVIHRYGTGAMVLCWHCDNQLRDQTSESLEQLAHQNLSAWMIDVIGHAISGTQERELSL
;
A
#
# COMPACT_ATOMS: atom_id res chain seq x y z
N SER A 1 0.29 -32.74 7.95
CA SER A 1 0.56 -31.41 7.36
C SER A 1 -0.60 -30.49 7.69
N GLY A 2 -0.40 -29.55 8.60
CA GLY A 2 -1.42 -28.55 8.93
C GLY A 2 -1.23 -27.34 8.03
N VAL A 3 -2.25 -27.02 7.23
CA VAL A 3 -2.31 -25.74 6.52
C VAL A 3 -2.34 -24.65 7.59
N VAL A 4 -1.28 -23.83 7.64
CA VAL A 4 -1.31 -22.60 8.43
C VAL A 4 -2.47 -21.77 7.86
N PRO A 5 -3.51 -21.46 8.65
CA PRO A 5 -4.57 -20.59 8.18
C PRO A 5 -3.92 -19.29 7.71
N ALA A 6 -4.49 -18.63 6.70
CA ALA A 6 -4.12 -17.25 6.40
C ALA A 6 -4.49 -16.39 7.62
N ALA A 7 -3.60 -16.38 8.62
CA ALA A 7 -3.65 -15.46 9.72
C ALA A 7 -3.64 -14.10 9.04
N ARG A 8 -4.76 -13.38 9.14
CA ARG A 8 -4.83 -11.96 8.84
C ARG A 8 -3.56 -11.36 9.43
N GLN A 9 -2.61 -10.98 8.57
CA GLN A 9 -1.25 -10.72 9.02
C GLN A 9 -1.31 -9.63 10.08
N PRO A 10 -0.97 -9.94 11.35
CA PRO A 10 -1.13 -8.99 12.46
C PRO A 10 -0.41 -7.66 12.21
N LEU A 11 0.61 -7.68 11.34
CA LEU A 11 1.45 -6.56 10.97
C LEU A 11 0.74 -5.49 10.13
N VAL A 12 -0.30 -5.84 9.34
CA VAL A 12 -1.06 -4.86 8.53
C VAL A 12 -1.86 -3.93 9.44
N GLU A 13 -2.35 -4.46 10.56
CA GLU A 13 -3.18 -3.75 11.53
C GLU A 13 -2.37 -3.18 12.70
N ASP A 14 -1.10 -3.56 12.84
CA ASP A 14 -0.20 -3.04 13.86
C ASP A 14 0.28 -1.62 13.54
N LYS A 15 -0.48 -0.65 14.06
CA LYS A 15 -0.18 0.78 13.94
C LYS A 15 1.19 1.16 14.51
N THR A 16 1.82 0.35 15.37
CA THR A 16 3.16 0.64 15.90
C THR A 16 4.26 0.54 14.83
N LEU A 17 3.99 -0.15 13.72
CA LEU A 17 4.91 -0.28 12.60
C LEU A 17 4.83 0.89 11.61
N LEU A 18 3.80 1.74 11.71
CA LEU A 18 3.62 2.88 10.79
C LEU A 18 4.85 3.81 10.74
N PRO A 19 5.46 4.23 11.86
CA PRO A 19 6.68 5.06 11.80
C PRO A 19 7.85 4.38 11.09
N PHE A 20 7.93 3.04 11.14
CA PHE A 20 8.94 2.29 10.42
C PHE A 20 8.62 2.24 8.92
N PHE A 21 7.39 1.88 8.54
CA PHE A 21 6.96 1.80 7.14
C PHE A 21 6.95 3.16 6.42
N SER A 22 6.63 4.25 7.13
CA SER A 22 6.65 5.62 6.58
C SER A 22 8.05 6.23 6.51
N ASN A 23 9.08 5.57 7.06
CA ASN A 23 10.43 6.08 7.00
C ASN A 23 10.96 6.06 5.55
N ALA A 24 11.38 7.22 5.05
CA ALA A 24 11.86 7.37 3.68
C ALA A 24 13.05 6.45 3.33
N ARG A 25 13.89 6.04 4.29
CA ARG A 25 14.97 5.07 4.05
C ARG A 25 14.40 3.66 3.82
N VAL A 26 13.39 3.26 4.59
CA VAL A 26 12.71 1.97 4.45
C VAL A 26 11.98 1.91 3.12
N ILE A 27 11.27 2.99 2.74
CA ILE A 27 10.60 3.10 1.43
C ILE A 27 11.60 2.96 0.28
N ARG A 28 12.75 3.64 0.36
CA ARG A 28 13.80 3.49 -0.67
C ARG A 28 14.35 2.07 -0.75
N ALA A 29 14.58 1.42 0.39
CA ALA A 29 15.05 0.04 0.43
C ALA A 29 14.03 -0.95 -0.17
N ALA A 30 12.73 -0.68 -0.02
CA ALA A 30 11.65 -1.47 -0.60
C ALA A 30 11.42 -1.25 -2.11
N GLY A 31 12.21 -0.38 -2.76
CA GLY A 31 12.08 -0.06 -4.19
C GLY A 31 11.53 1.34 -4.50
N GLY A 32 11.28 2.15 -3.46
CA GLY A 32 10.87 3.54 -3.60
C GLY A 32 9.40 3.75 -3.93
N ALA A 33 9.00 5.02 -4.02
CA ALA A 33 7.60 5.39 -4.21
C ALA A 33 7.04 5.03 -5.60
N GLY A 34 7.91 4.76 -6.59
CA GLY A 34 7.53 4.19 -7.88
C GLY A 34 7.02 2.76 -7.74
N ALA A 35 7.77 1.91 -7.01
CA ALA A 35 7.37 0.52 -6.76
C ALA A 35 6.03 0.41 -6.00
N LEU A 36 5.77 1.31 -5.04
CA LEU A 36 4.46 1.44 -4.40
C LEU A 36 3.36 1.76 -5.42
N SER A 37 3.60 2.74 -6.29
CA SER A 37 2.63 3.16 -7.32
C SER A 37 2.29 1.98 -8.26
N ASP A 38 3.33 1.26 -8.71
CA ASP A 38 3.15 0.11 -9.60
C ASP A 38 2.42 -1.05 -8.89
N TRP A 39 2.73 -1.28 -7.62
CA TRP A 39 2.02 -2.27 -6.80
C TRP A 39 0.53 -1.92 -6.69
N LEU A 40 0.20 -0.65 -6.42
CA LEU A 40 -1.18 -0.18 -6.34
C LEU A 40 -1.95 -0.40 -7.64
N LEU A 41 -1.36 -0.04 -8.79
CA LEU A 41 -1.99 -0.26 -10.11
C LEU A 41 -2.24 -1.74 -10.41
N ARG A 42 -1.38 -2.64 -9.91
CA ARG A 42 -1.57 -4.09 -10.06
C ARG A 42 -2.68 -4.65 -9.16
N HIS A 43 -2.83 -4.13 -7.94
CA HIS A 43 -3.72 -4.72 -6.94
C HIS A 43 -5.08 -4.03 -6.81
N ILE A 44 -5.19 -2.77 -7.22
CA ILE A 44 -6.39 -1.95 -7.01
C ILE A 44 -6.94 -1.50 -8.35
N LYS A 45 -8.22 -1.82 -8.60
CA LYS A 45 -8.86 -1.66 -9.93
C LYS A 45 -9.91 -0.57 -9.99
N SER A 46 -10.22 0.06 -8.85
CA SER A 46 -11.25 1.09 -8.74
C SER A 46 -10.80 2.19 -7.79
N CYS A 47 -11.52 3.32 -7.84
CA CYS A 47 -11.35 4.40 -6.87
C CYS A 47 -11.51 3.88 -5.44
N GLN A 48 -10.56 4.21 -4.56
CA GLN A 48 -10.60 3.82 -3.16
C GLN A 48 -11.36 4.80 -2.27
N TRP A 49 -11.58 6.04 -2.73
CA TRP A 49 -12.30 7.05 -1.95
C TRP A 49 -13.78 6.71 -1.86
N PRO A 50 -14.35 6.48 -0.65
CA PRO A 50 -15.71 6.00 -0.50
C PRO A 50 -16.77 7.11 -0.44
N HIS A 51 -16.35 8.38 -0.35
CA HIS A 51 -17.23 9.53 -0.09
C HIS A 51 -17.54 10.36 -1.35
N GLY A 52 -17.59 9.72 -2.53
CA GLY A 52 -17.98 10.36 -3.79
C GLY A 52 -19.41 10.01 -4.17
N ASP A 53 -20.18 11.00 -4.60
CA ASP A 53 -21.47 10.82 -5.27
C ASP A 53 -21.30 10.43 -6.76
N TYR A 54 -20.13 10.73 -7.32
CA TYR A 54 -19.72 10.34 -8.65
C TYR A 54 -18.29 9.80 -8.69
N HIS A 55 -18.09 8.73 -9.47
CA HIS A 55 -16.77 8.17 -9.78
C HIS A 55 -16.56 8.09 -11.28
N HIS A 56 -15.46 8.68 -11.75
CA HIS A 56 -15.00 8.52 -13.12
C HIS A 56 -14.42 7.11 -13.33
N SER A 57 -14.45 6.61 -14.58
CA SER A 57 -13.93 5.27 -14.91
C SER A 57 -12.41 5.20 -14.84
N GLU A 58 -11.73 6.28 -15.23
CA GLU A 58 -10.27 6.35 -15.24
C GLU A 58 -9.71 6.63 -13.85
N THR A 59 -8.67 5.89 -13.49
CA THR A 59 -7.98 6.00 -12.20
C THR A 59 -6.57 6.58 -12.34
N VAL A 60 -6.09 7.17 -11.26
CA VAL A 60 -4.75 7.75 -11.10
C VAL A 60 -4.17 7.40 -9.74
N ILE A 61 -2.86 7.55 -9.62
CA ILE A 61 -2.16 7.51 -8.34
C ILE A 61 -2.16 8.91 -7.73
N HIS A 62 -2.83 9.05 -6.59
CA HIS A 62 -2.79 10.23 -5.75
C HIS A 62 -1.73 10.04 -4.66
N ARG A 63 -0.73 10.92 -4.62
CA ARG A 63 0.34 10.87 -3.60
C ARG A 63 -0.08 11.66 -2.37
N TYR A 64 0.11 11.07 -1.19
CA TYR A 64 -0.23 11.70 0.07
C TYR A 64 0.83 11.37 1.13
N GLY A 65 1.59 12.38 1.55
CA GLY A 65 2.77 12.17 2.40
C GLY A 65 3.76 11.20 1.75
N THR A 66 4.13 10.15 2.49
CA THR A 66 5.00 9.06 1.99
C THR A 66 4.24 7.90 1.36
N GLY A 67 2.91 7.91 1.46
CA GLY A 67 2.02 6.90 0.88
C GLY A 67 1.41 7.35 -0.44
N ALA A 68 0.52 6.51 -0.97
CA ALA A 68 -0.24 6.79 -2.17
C ALA A 68 -1.55 5.99 -2.17
N MET A 69 -2.50 6.41 -3.00
CA MET A 69 -3.79 5.76 -3.18
C MET A 69 -4.25 5.82 -4.64
N VAL A 70 -5.14 4.91 -5.01
CA VAL A 70 -5.79 4.90 -6.33
C VAL A 70 -7.12 5.65 -6.23
N LEU A 71 -7.21 6.77 -6.94
CA LEU A 71 -8.43 7.56 -7.04
C LEU A 71 -8.92 7.60 -8.49
N CYS A 72 -10.22 7.77 -8.71
CA CYS A 72 -10.67 8.18 -10.04
C CYS A 72 -10.28 9.64 -10.32
N TRP A 73 -10.24 10.02 -11.60
CA TRP A 73 -9.92 11.41 -12.01
C TRP A 73 -10.76 12.46 -11.28
N HIS A 74 -12.05 12.20 -11.09
CA HIS A 74 -12.95 13.12 -10.39
C HIS A 74 -12.56 13.31 -8.91
N CYS A 75 -12.39 12.21 -8.17
CA CYS A 75 -12.01 12.27 -6.76
C CYS A 75 -10.60 12.85 -6.57
N ASP A 76 -9.64 12.52 -7.44
CA ASP A 76 -8.29 13.12 -7.38
C ASP A 76 -8.38 14.65 -7.48
N ASN A 77 -9.15 15.16 -8.45
CA ASN A 77 -9.29 16.59 -8.63
C ASN A 77 -10.00 17.26 -7.44
N GLN A 78 -11.00 16.61 -6.87
CA GLN A 78 -11.72 17.13 -5.69
C GLN A 78 -10.83 17.18 -4.44
N LEU A 79 -9.95 16.19 -4.27
CA LEU A 79 -9.16 15.98 -3.05
C LEU A 79 -7.75 16.57 -3.12
N ARG A 80 -7.33 17.11 -4.26
CA ARG A 80 -5.95 17.54 -4.56
C ARG A 80 -5.26 18.38 -3.47
N ASP A 81 -6.01 19.29 -2.85
CA ASP A 81 -5.50 20.20 -1.83
C ASP A 81 -6.18 19.99 -0.46
N GLN A 82 -6.85 18.84 -0.28
CA GLN A 82 -7.52 18.51 0.98
C GLN A 82 -6.60 17.69 1.88
N THR A 83 -6.61 18.02 3.17
CA THR A 83 -6.01 17.19 4.22
C THR A 83 -7.12 16.62 5.07
N SER A 84 -7.19 15.29 5.20
CA SER A 84 -8.13 14.64 6.11
C SER A 84 -7.51 13.38 6.72
N GLU A 85 -7.97 13.04 7.93
CA GLU A 85 -7.55 11.81 8.60
C GLU A 85 -7.90 10.57 7.75
N SER A 86 -9.01 10.60 7.02
CA SER A 86 -9.41 9.51 6.12
C SER A 86 -8.44 9.33 4.95
N LEU A 87 -7.92 10.42 4.37
CA LEU A 87 -6.90 10.36 3.31
C LEU A 87 -5.57 9.83 3.86
N GLU A 88 -5.16 10.31 5.03
CA GLU A 88 -3.94 9.85 5.69
C GLU A 88 -4.02 8.35 6.02
N GLN A 89 -5.15 7.92 6.60
CA GLN A 89 -5.40 6.52 6.91
C GLN A 89 -5.37 5.65 5.65
N LEU A 90 -6.01 6.09 4.56
CA LEU A 90 -6.04 5.35 3.29
C LEU A 90 -4.63 5.20 2.70
N ALA A 91 -3.84 6.29 2.70
CA ALA A 91 -2.44 6.25 2.24
C ALA A 91 -1.58 5.31 3.10
N HIS A 92 -1.77 5.33 4.42
CA HIS A 92 -1.06 4.46 5.35
C HIS A 92 -1.42 2.98 5.19
N GLN A 93 -2.70 2.66 5.00
CA GLN A 93 -3.14 1.29 4.74
C GLN A 93 -2.48 0.71 3.49
N ASN A 94 -2.47 1.49 2.41
CA ASN A 94 -1.82 1.12 1.16
C ASN A 94 -0.31 0.91 1.32
N LEU A 95 0.35 1.82 2.03
CA LEU A 95 1.79 1.74 2.31
C LEU A 95 2.14 0.48 3.12
N SER A 96 1.39 0.20 4.19
CA SER A 96 1.61 -0.98 5.03
C SER A 96 1.37 -2.28 4.27
N ALA A 97 0.29 -2.36 3.48
CA ALA A 97 -0.01 -3.54 2.68
C ALA A 97 1.11 -3.84 1.67
N TRP A 98 1.60 -2.81 0.98
CA TRP A 98 2.72 -2.96 0.06
C TRP A 98 4.02 -3.37 0.78
N MET A 99 4.34 -2.77 1.92
CA MET A 99 5.55 -3.11 2.68
C MET A 99 5.56 -4.58 3.12
N ILE A 100 4.41 -5.06 3.58
CA ILE A 100 4.27 -6.44 4.03
C ILE A 100 4.38 -7.41 2.86
N ASP A 101 3.84 -7.05 1.70
CA ASP A 101 4.03 -7.80 0.46
C ASP A 101 5.53 -7.89 0.08
N VAL A 102 6.26 -6.77 0.11
CA VAL A 102 7.70 -6.73 -0.17
C VAL A 102 8.50 -7.60 0.81
N ILE A 103 8.24 -7.46 2.11
CA ILE A 103 8.91 -8.23 3.16
C ILE A 103 8.61 -9.73 3.00
N GLY A 104 7.36 -10.08 2.73
CA GLY A 104 6.93 -11.46 2.51
C GLY A 104 7.67 -12.10 1.33
N HIS A 105 7.76 -11.40 0.20
CA HIS A 105 8.51 -11.88 -0.97
C HIS A 105 10.01 -12.05 -0.68
N ALA A 106 10.61 -11.12 0.07
CA ALA A 106 12.04 -11.20 0.43
C ALA A 106 12.35 -12.41 1.34
N ILE A 107 11.47 -12.68 2.32
CA ILE A 107 11.63 -13.82 3.23
C ILE A 107 11.46 -15.14 2.47
N SER A 108 10.40 -15.27 1.66
CA SER A 108 10.15 -16.50 0.88
C SER A 108 11.28 -16.78 -0.11
N GLY A 109 11.76 -15.75 -0.82
CA GLY A 109 12.88 -15.90 -1.76
C GLY A 109 14.22 -16.22 -1.08
N THR A 110 14.38 -15.89 0.20
CA THR A 110 15.55 -16.30 0.99
C THR A 110 15.45 -17.78 1.39
N GLN A 111 14.27 -18.25 1.79
CA GLN A 111 14.03 -19.64 2.16
C GLN A 111 14.25 -20.62 0.99
N GLU A 112 13.82 -20.28 -0.23
CA GLU A 112 14.05 -21.14 -1.41
C GLU A 112 15.56 -21.33 -1.73
N ARG A 113 16.38 -20.31 -1.44
CA ARG A 113 17.84 -20.38 -1.64
C ARG A 113 18.53 -21.27 -0.61
N GLU A 114 18.02 -21.33 0.63
CA GLU A 114 18.57 -22.19 1.69
C GLU A 114 18.21 -23.66 1.50
N LEU A 115 17.05 -23.97 0.90
CA LEU A 115 16.59 -25.34 0.66
C LEU A 115 17.25 -26.03 -0.56
N SER A 116 18.07 -25.31 -1.32
CA SER A 116 18.70 -25.80 -2.56
C SER A 116 20.09 -26.41 -2.36
N LEU A 117 20.34 -27.12 -1.24
CA LEU A 117 21.63 -27.76 -0.91
C LEU A 117 21.61 -29.29 -1.09
#